data_AF-A0A848CUQ6-F1
#
_entry.id   AF-A0A848CUQ6-F1
#
_cell.length_a   1.000
_cell.length_b   1.000
_cell.length_c   1.000
_cell.angle_alpha   90.00
_cell.angle_beta   90.00
_cell.angle_gamma   90.00
#
_symmetry.space_group_name_H-M   'P 1'
#
loop_
_entity.id
_entity.type
_entity.pdbx_description
1 polymer ?
#
loop_
_entity_poly.entity_id
_entity_poly.type
_entity_poly.pdbx_seq_one_letter_code
_entity_poly.pdbx_strand_id
1 'polypeptide(L)' 'MKNIQEALSAGETIELTDLFNDRFQCDASFDLTELLNNGHVKYNGVKLTREESLEIIKALRIFAA' A
#
# COMPACT_ATOMS: atom_id res chain seq x y z
N MET A 1 14.02 10.41 4.22
CA MET A 1 12.94 9.39 4.14
C MET A 1 13.13 8.64 2.85
N LYS A 2 12.79 7.34 2.85
CA LYS A 2 12.76 6.49 1.65
C LYS A 2 11.38 6.64 1.00
N ASN A 3 11.29 6.58 -0.32
CA ASN A 3 9.99 6.55 -1.00
C ASN A 3 9.44 5.11 -1.07
N ILE A 4 8.15 4.96 -1.30
CA ILE A 4 7.50 3.63 -1.32
C ILE A 4 8.03 2.78 -2.49
N GLN A 5 8.29 3.38 -3.65
CA GLN A 5 8.77 2.66 -4.83
C GLN A 5 10.18 2.08 -4.64
N GLU A 6 11.08 2.79 -3.95
CA GLU A 6 12.41 2.34 -3.55
C GLU A 6 12.31 1.15 -2.59
N ALA A 7 11.27 1.13 -1.74
CA ALA A 7 11.05 0.04 -0.78
C ALA A 7 10.56 -1.21 -1.51
N LEU A 8 9.58 -1.04 -2.39
CA LEU A 8 9.09 -2.12 -3.25
C LEU A 8 10.20 -2.66 -4.18
N SER A 9 11.01 -1.78 -4.76
CA SER A 9 12.14 -2.17 -5.64
C SER A 9 13.22 -2.96 -4.88
N ALA A 10 13.35 -2.73 -3.57
CA ALA A 10 14.21 -3.51 -2.70
C ALA A 10 13.58 -4.85 -2.25
N GLY A 11 12.35 -5.16 -2.71
CA GLY A 11 11.60 -6.36 -2.33
C GLY A 11 10.96 -6.26 -0.94
N GLU A 12 10.88 -5.06 -0.36
CA GLU A 12 10.26 -4.88 0.95
C GLU A 12 8.75 -5.08 0.88
N THR A 13 8.17 -5.51 2.00
CA THR A 13 6.72 -5.49 2.19
C THR A 13 6.36 -4.26 3.00
N ILE A 14 5.32 -3.55 2.55
CA ILE A 14 4.87 -2.30 3.15
C ILE A 14 3.74 -2.60 4.14
N GLU A 15 3.84 -2.07 5.35
CA GLU A 15 2.70 -2.08 6.27
C GLU A 15 1.72 -0.99 5.83
N LEU A 16 0.43 -1.31 5.72
CA LEU A 16 -0.56 -0.37 5.19
C LEU A 16 -0.64 0.92 6.03
N THR A 17 -0.40 0.82 7.34
CA THR A 17 -0.35 1.97 8.25
C THR A 17 0.87 2.86 8.02
N ASP A 18 1.92 2.35 7.36
CA ASP A 18 3.09 3.14 7.00
C ASP A 18 2.82 4.21 5.94
N LEU A 19 1.67 4.14 5.26
CA LEU A 19 1.22 5.18 4.33
C LEU A 19 0.72 6.44 5.05
N PHE A 20 0.35 6.30 6.32
CA PHE A 20 -0.24 7.36 7.13
C PHE A 20 0.70 7.86 8.23
N ASN A 21 1.93 7.34 8.27
CA ASN A 21 2.96 7.77 9.20
C ASN A 21 4.15 8.38 8.45
N ASP A 22 5.11 8.91 9.21
CA ASP A 22 6.28 9.60 8.65
C ASP A 22 7.37 8.63 8.13
N ARG A 23 7.06 7.33 7.98
CA ARG A 23 8.07 6.34 7.58
C ARG A 23 8.39 6.42 6.09
N PHE A 24 7.39 6.70 5.26
CA PHE A 24 7.56 6.84 3.82
C PHE A 24 7.09 8.20 3.33
N GLN A 25 7.80 8.69 2.31
CA GLN A 25 7.34 9.83 1.55
C GLN A 25 6.43 9.33 0.42
N CYS A 26 5.14 9.67 0.48
CA CYS A 26 4.22 9.50 -0.64
C CYS A 26 4.43 10.64 -1.62
N ASP A 27 4.78 10.31 -2.86
CA ASP A 27 4.90 11.28 -3.95
C ASP A 27 3.68 11.19 -4.90
N ALA A 28 3.60 12.10 -5.87
CA ALA A 28 2.49 12.17 -6.81
C ALA A 28 2.38 10.96 -7.76
N SER A 29 3.42 10.12 -7.83
CA SER A 29 3.42 8.88 -8.61
C SER A 29 2.96 7.66 -7.79
N PHE A 30 2.65 7.85 -6.51
CA PHE A 30 2.14 6.77 -5.66
C PHE A 30 0.69 6.41 -5.99
N ASP A 31 0.47 5.17 -6.44
CA ASP A 31 -0.85 4.59 -6.61
C ASP A 31 -1.09 3.49 -5.54
N LEU A 32 -1.99 3.78 -4.59
CA LEU A 32 -2.41 2.84 -3.56
C LEU A 32 -3.09 1.60 -4.13
N THR A 33 -3.84 1.73 -5.21
CA THR A 33 -4.50 0.61 -5.89
C THR A 33 -3.47 -0.32 -6.51
N GLU A 34 -2.43 0.23 -7.13
CA GLU A 34 -1.31 -0.55 -7.68
C GLU A 34 -0.56 -1.29 -6.57
N LEU A 35 -0.24 -0.60 -5.48
CA LEU A 35 0.42 -1.19 -4.31
C LEU A 35 -0.36 -2.41 -3.78
N LEU A 36 -1.68 -2.25 -3.58
CA LEU A 36 -2.56 -3.32 -3.08
C LEU A 36 -2.66 -4.50 -4.06
N ASN A 37 -2.64 -4.24 -5.37
CA ASN A 37 -2.66 -5.29 -6.40
C ASN A 37 -1.35 -6.08 -6.49
N ASN A 38 -0.21 -5.44 -6.20
CA ASN A 38 1.10 -6.09 -6.24
C ASN A 38 1.32 -7.10 -5.10
N GLY A 39 0.46 -7.11 -4.08
CA GLY A 39 0.51 -8.12 -3.01
C GLY A 39 1.73 -7.98 -2.09
N HIS A 40 2.37 -6.82 -2.07
CA HIS A 40 3.48 -6.47 -1.16
C HIS A 40 3.01 -5.67 0.05
N VAL A 41 1.78 -5.91 0.52
CA VAL A 41 1.16 -5.16 1.61
C VAL A 41 0.86 -6.06 2.80
N LYS A 42 1.12 -5.55 4.00
CA LYS A 42 0.76 -6.15 5.28
C LYS A 42 -0.20 -5.25 6.04
N TYR A 43 -1.00 -5.86 6.91
CA TYR A 43 -1.77 -5.19 7.93
C TYR A 43 -1.57 -5.90 9.27
N ASN A 44 -1.14 -5.15 10.30
CA ASN A 44 -0.69 -5.65 11.60
C ASN A 44 0.33 -6.80 11.49
N GLY A 45 1.31 -6.65 10.59
CA GLY A 45 2.37 -7.64 10.37
C GLY A 45 1.94 -8.89 9.57
N VAL A 46 0.65 -9.03 9.24
CA VAL A 46 0.10 -10.13 8.45
C VAL A 46 -0.03 -9.70 7.00
N LYS A 47 0.41 -10.54 6.06
CA LYS A 47 0.27 -10.25 4.62
C LYS A 47 -1.22 -10.21 4.27
N LEU A 48 -1.66 -9.14 3.59
CA LEU A 48 -3.02 -9.08 3.06
C LEU A 48 -3.22 -10.17 2.02
N THR A 49 -4.35 -10.84 2.11
CA THR A 49 -4.83 -11.73 1.05
C THR A 49 -5.23 -10.92 -0.18
N ARG A 50 -5.37 -11.62 -1.31
CA ARG A 50 -5.83 -10.99 -2.55
C ARG A 50 -7.25 -10.46 -2.38
N GLU A 51 -8.11 -11.21 -1.71
CA GLU A 51 -9.50 -10.88 -1.45
C GLU A 51 -9.61 -9.63 -0.56
N GLU A 52 -8.86 -9.56 0.53
CA GLU A 52 -8.81 -8.37 1.40
C GLU A 52 -8.32 -7.14 0.63
N SER A 53 -7.28 -7.30 -0.19
CA SER A 53 -6.75 -6.21 -1.02
C SER A 53 -7.82 -5.68 -2.00
N LEU A 54 -8.60 -6.57 -2.62
CA LEU A 54 -9.69 -6.21 -3.52
C LEU A 54 -10.83 -5.48 -2.79
N GLU A 55 -11.21 -5.90 -1.58
CA GLU A 55 -12.22 -5.22 -0.77
C GLU A 55 -11.77 -3.81 -0.38
N ILE A 56 -10.50 -3.62 -0.03
CA ILE A 56 -9.94 -2.28 0.24
C ILE A 56 -9.98 -1.42 -1.02
N ILE A 57 -9.59 -1.94 -2.18
CA ILE A 57 -9.66 -1.20 -3.46
C ILE A 57 -11.09 -0.79 -3.78
N LYS A 58 -12.08 -1.67 -3.56
CA LYS A 58 -13.50 -1.33 -3.76
C LYS A 58 -13.94 -0.20 -2.83
N ALA A 59 -13.57 -0.27 -1.55
CA ALA A 59 -13.91 0.77 -0.58
C ALA A 59 -13.30 2.13 -0.97
N LEU A 60 -12.03 2.15 -1.38
CA LEU A 60 -11.35 3.38 -1.84
C LEU A 60 -12.07 4.04 -3.02
N ARG A 61 -12.54 3.25 -3.98
CA ARG A 61 -13.31 3.76 -5.14
C ARG A 61 -14.64 4.40 -4.74
N ILE A 62 -15.28 3.92 -3.67
CA ILE A 62 -16.52 4.49 -3.16
C ILE A 62 -16.25 5.83 -2.48
N PHE A 63 -15.18 5.95 -1.70
CA PHE A 63 -14.86 7.17 -0.95
C PHE A 63 -14.18 8.27 -1.79
N ALA A 64 -13.59 7.93 -2.93
CA ALA A 64 -12.96 8.90 -3.83
C ALA A 64 -13.95 9.58 -4.81
N ALA A 65 -15.23 9.17 -4.80
CA ALA A 65 -16.31 9.74 -5.61
C ALA A 65 -17.01 10.90 -4.90
#